data_AF-A0A365P3J3-F1
#
_entry.id   AF-A0A365P3J3-F1
#
_cell.length_a   1.000
_cell.length_b   1.000
_cell.length_c   1.000
_cell.angle_alpha   90.00
_cell.angle_beta   90.00
_cell.angle_gamma   90.00
#
_symmetry.space_group_name_H-M   'P 1'
#
loop_
_entity.id
_entity.type
_entity.pdbx_description
1 polymer ?
#
loop_
_entity_poly.entity_id
_entity_poly.type
_entity_poly.pdbx_seq_one_letter_code
_entity_poly.pdbx_strand_id
1 'polypeptide(L)' 'MQDKPGQQLHSFETVTAEGDVILAETRLVVTAGVETVWQYERDRLADVRLAQRCLDCGDIVTPPAEGVTCWPCLNSSADL' A
#
# COMPACT_ATOMS: atom_id res chain seq x y z
N MET A 1 11.59 13.47 13.70
CA MET A 1 10.59 12.87 12.78
C MET A 1 9.38 13.78 12.76
N GLN A 2 8.66 13.88 11.64
CA GLN A 2 7.26 14.31 11.67
C GLN A 2 6.40 13.08 11.94
N ASP A 3 5.35 13.21 12.74
CA ASP A 3 4.40 12.12 12.96
C ASP A 3 3.53 11.95 11.70
N LYS A 4 3.87 10.94 10.89
CA LYS A 4 3.12 10.62 9.67
C LYS A 4 1.76 10.03 10.05
N PRO A 5 0.62 10.56 9.53
CA PRO A 5 -0.71 10.07 9.88
C PRO A 5 -0.92 8.59 9.54
N GLY A 6 -1.87 7.97 10.26
CA GLY A 6 -2.33 6.61 9.97
C GLY A 6 -1.41 5.49 10.45
N GLN A 7 -1.88 4.26 10.26
CA GLN A 7 -1.16 3.02 10.59
C GLN A 7 -0.13 2.69 9.50
N GLN A 8 1.12 2.47 9.88
CA GLN A 8 2.15 1.96 8.96
C GLN A 8 1.80 0.53 8.53
N LEU A 9 1.76 0.29 7.21
CA LEU A 9 1.49 -1.02 6.62
C LEU A 9 2.80 -1.72 6.25
N HIS A 10 3.69 -1.01 5.55
CA HIS A 10 4.97 -1.55 5.10
C HIS A 10 6.04 -0.46 5.00
N SER A 11 7.30 -0.86 5.10
CA SER A 11 8.47 -0.02 4.82
C SER A 11 9.48 -0.84 4.04
N PHE A 12 10.03 -0.24 3.00
CA PHE A 12 10.85 -0.92 2.00
C PHE A 12 11.86 0.05 1.40
N GLU A 13 12.98 -0.48 0.92
CA GLU A 13 13.90 0.28 0.10
C GLU A 13 13.43 0.26 -1.36
N THR A 14 13.52 1.39 -2.05
CA THR A 14 13.21 1.51 -3.48
C THR A 14 14.27 2.38 -4.16
N VAL A 15 14.35 2.32 -5.49
CA VAL A 15 15.33 3.06 -6.29
C VAL A 15 14.62 4.19 -7.04
N THR A 16 15.13 5.42 -6.93
CA THR A 16 14.59 6.59 -7.65
C THR A 16 14.93 6.55 -9.14
N ALA A 17 14.31 7.42 -9.93
CA ALA A 17 14.64 7.57 -11.36
C ALA A 17 16.11 7.98 -11.59
N GLU A 18 16.71 8.66 -10.61
CA GLU A 18 18.12 9.08 -10.60
C GLU A 18 19.09 7.98 -10.17
N GLY A 19 18.58 6.84 -9.68
CA GLY A 19 19.37 5.69 -9.22
C GLY A 19 19.72 5.67 -7.73
N ASP A 20 19.25 6.65 -6.94
CA ASP A 20 19.44 6.63 -5.48
C ASP A 20 18.57 5.54 -4.84
N VAL A 21 19.13 4.76 -3.92
CA VAL A 21 18.33 3.95 -2.98
C VAL A 21 17.72 4.85 -1.91
N ILE A 22 16.43 4.70 -1.63
CA ILE A 22 15.68 5.47 -0.65
C ILE A 22 14.81 4.57 0.22
N LEU A 23 14.57 4.99 1.47
CA LEU A 23 13.51 4.41 2.29
C LEU A 23 12.15 4.99 1.87
N ALA A 24 11.22 4.08 1.58
CA ALA A 24 9.81 4.36 1.36
C ALA A 24 8.94 3.63 2.40
N GLU A 25 7.73 4.12 2.60
CA GLU A 25 6.73 3.46 3.44
C GLU A 25 5.30 3.69 2.92
N THR A 26 4.41 2.74 3.20
CA THR A 26 2.96 2.89 2.97
C THR A 26 2.21 2.92 4.30
N ARG A 27 1.22 3.81 4.40
CA ARG A 27 0.39 3.97 5.59
C ARG A 27 -1.10 3.94 5.22
N LEU A 28 -1.91 3.26 6.03
CA LEU A 28 -3.36 3.34 6.00
C LEU A 28 -3.80 4.59 6.77
N VAL A 29 -4.38 5.56 6.08
CA VAL A 29 -4.98 6.77 6.64
C VAL A 29 -6.48 6.72 6.42
N VAL A 30 -7.26 6.90 7.51
CA VAL A 30 -8.72 6.93 7.46
C VAL A 30 -9.21 8.35 7.70
N THR A 31 -9.84 8.95 6.69
CA THR A 31 -10.31 10.35 6.72
C THR A 31 -11.80 10.38 6.42
N ALA A 32 -12.61 10.90 7.36
CA ALA A 32 -14.07 10.97 7.24
C ALA A 32 -14.76 9.63 6.86
N GLY A 33 -14.19 8.49 7.30
CA GLY A 33 -14.66 7.15 6.98
C GLY A 33 -14.14 6.55 5.66
N VAL A 34 -13.39 7.32 4.87
CA VAL A 34 -12.71 6.83 3.65
C VAL A 34 -11.33 6.30 4.01
N GLU A 35 -11.06 5.04 3.69
CA GLU A 35 -9.73 4.42 3.82
C GLU A 35 -8.84 4.77 2.61
N THR A 36 -7.61 5.20 2.87
CA THR A 36 -6.63 5.58 1.84
C THR A 36 -5.25 5.02 2.16
N VAL A 37 -4.51 4.59 1.15
CA VAL A 37 -3.09 4.21 1.26
C VAL A 37 -2.23 5.39 0.80
N TRP A 38 -1.39 5.89 1.70
CA TRP A 38 -0.47 7.01 1.45
C TRP A 38 0.95 6.44 1.35
N GLN A 39 1.64 6.69 0.23
CA GLN A 39 3.04 6.32 0.02
C GLN A 39 3.95 7.52 0.34
N TYR A 40 4.94 7.30 1.19
CA TYR A 40 5.98 8.28 1.52
C TYR A 40 7.33 7.84 0.98
N GLU A 41 8.11 8.81 0.51
CA GLU A 41 9.47 8.65 -0.02
C GLU A 41 10.36 9.74 0.58
N ARG A 42 11.49 9.38 1.22
CA ARG A 42 12.35 10.35 1.91
C ARG A 42 11.56 11.28 2.87
N ASP A 43 10.65 10.67 3.65
CA ASP A 43 9.65 11.31 4.52
C ASP A 43 8.58 12.21 3.87
N ARG A 44 8.60 12.42 2.55
CA ARG A 44 7.60 13.23 1.83
C ARG A 44 6.47 12.36 1.29
N LEU A 45 5.25 12.88 1.32
CA LEU A 45 4.11 12.23 0.66
C LEU A 45 4.31 12.25 -0.86
N ALA A 46 4.39 11.06 -1.47
CA ALA A 46 4.61 10.88 -2.91
C ALA A 46 3.31 10.55 -3.65
N ASP A 47 2.43 9.74 -3.06
CA ASP A 47 1.19 9.26 -3.69
C ASP A 47 0.10 8.95 -2.65
N VAL A 48 -1.17 9.04 -3.05
CA VAL A 48 -2.36 8.72 -2.25
C VAL A 48 -3.38 7.99 -3.12
N ARG A 49 -3.72 6.75 -2.74
CA ARG A 49 -4.73 5.93 -3.41
C ARG A 49 -5.87 5.61 -2.44
N LEU A 50 -7.07 5.31 -2.96
CA LEU A 50 -8.10 4.65 -2.16
C LEU A 50 -7.58 3.28 -1.71
N ALA A 51 -7.81 2.91 -0.46
CA ALA A 51 -7.56 1.54 -0.03
C ALA A 51 -8.66 0.65 -0.60
N GLN A 52 -8.27 -0.46 -1.21
CA GLN A 52 -9.18 -1.55 -1.56
C GLN A 52 -8.86 -2.74 -0.66
N ARG A 53 -9.82 -3.64 -0.45
CA ARG A 53 -9.66 -4.82 0.41
C ARG A 53 -9.96 -6.08 -0.39
N CYS A 54 -9.09 -7.08 -0.28
CA CYS A 54 -9.29 -8.40 -0.85
C CYS A 54 -10.64 -8.97 -0.39
N LEU A 55 -11.49 -9.43 -1.31
CA LEU A 55 -12.79 -10.00 -0.99
C LEU A 55 -12.68 -11.29 -0.16
N ASP A 56 -11.59 -12.04 -0.34
CA ASP A 56 -11.39 -13.37 0.24
C ASP A 56 -10.71 -13.34 1.62
N CYS A 57 -9.76 -12.43 1.86
CA CYS A 57 -9.03 -12.31 3.13
C CYS A 57 -9.17 -10.97 3.86
N GLY A 58 -9.74 -9.93 3.24
CA GLY A 58 -9.89 -8.59 3.82
C GLY A 58 -8.62 -7.70 3.84
N ASP A 59 -7.47 -8.25 3.43
CA ASP A 59 -6.19 -7.52 3.37
C ASP A 59 -6.23 -6.34 2.40
N ILE A 60 -5.46 -5.30 2.70
CA ILE A 60 -5.38 -4.08 1.89
C ILE A 60 -4.59 -4.37 0.61
N VAL A 61 -5.24 -4.15 -0.54
CA VAL A 61 -4.63 -4.23 -1.86
C VAL A 61 -4.47 -2.83 -2.46
N THR A 62 -3.30 -2.55 -3.02
CA THR A 62 -3.07 -1.35 -3.83
C THR A 62 -3.40 -1.67 -5.29
N PRO A 63 -4.24 -0.87 -5.98
CA PRO A 63 -4.49 -1.07 -7.41
C PRO A 63 -3.21 -0.86 -8.26
N PRO A 64 -3.12 -1.49 -9.45
CA PRO A 64 -4.23 -2.09 -10.21
C PRO A 64 -4.27 -3.63 -10.14
N ALA A 65 -5.11 -4.17 -9.26
CA ALA A 65 -5.57 -5.55 -9.37
C ALA A 65 -6.85 -5.58 -10.23
N GLU A 66 -6.82 -6.31 -11.35
CA GLU A 66 -8.05 -6.65 -12.07
C GLU A 66 -8.79 -7.73 -11.29
N GLY A 67 -9.92 -7.37 -10.70
CA GLY A 67 -10.58 -8.17 -9.65
C GLY A 67 -10.09 -7.77 -8.26
N VAL A 68 -11.01 -7.73 -7.30
CA VAL A 68 -10.74 -7.20 -5.94
C VAL A 68 -10.20 -8.30 -5.01
N THR A 69 -9.25 -9.09 -5.51
CA THR A 69 -8.61 -10.21 -4.78
C THR A 69 -7.10 -10.05 -4.84
N CYS A 70 -6.41 -10.28 -3.72
CA CYS A 70 -4.95 -10.15 -3.65
C CYS A 70 -4.24 -11.31 -4.37
N TRP A 71 -2.99 -11.10 -4.82
CA TRP A 71 -2.20 -12.15 -5.49
C TRP A 71 -2.13 -13.46 -4.68
N PRO A 72 -1.91 -13.46 -3.35
CA PRO A 72 -1.96 -14.67 -2.54
C PRO A 72 -3.27 -15.46 -2.66
N CYS A 73 -4.42 -14.78 -2.58
CA CYS A 73 -5.72 -15.44 -2.69
C CYS A 73 -5.99 -15.95 -4.12
N LEU A 74 -5.66 -15.18 -5.16
CA LEU A 74 -5.77 -15.60 -6.57
C LEU A 74 -4.98 -16.87 -6.89
N ASN A 75 -3.87 -17.11 -6.18
CA ASN A 75 -2.97 -18.23 -6.44
C ASN A 75 -3.18 -19.40 -5.47
N SER A 76 -3.67 -19.16 -4.26
CA SER A 76 -4.08 -20.24 -3.34
C SER A 76 -5.24 -21.12 -3.86
N SER A 77 -5.96 -20.65 -4.88
CA SER A 77 -6.97 -21.42 -5.62
C SER A 77 -6.40 -22.25 -6.79
N ALA A 78 -5.08 -22.24 -7.02
CA ALA A 78 -4.43 -22.98 -8.12
C ALA A 78 -3.83 -24.34 -7.70
N ASP A 79 -3.79 -24.65 -6.39
CA ASP A 79 -3.25 -25.89 -5.82
C ASP A 79 -4.35 -26.94 -5.48
N LEU A 80 -5.41 -27.05 -6.31
CA LEU A 80 -6.53 -28.00 -6.16
C LEU A 80 -6.86 -28.74 -7.48
#